data_AF-A0A835YYY0-F1
#
_entry.id   AF-A0A835YYY0-F1
#
_cell.length_a   1.000
_cell.length_b   1.000
_cell.length_c   1.000
_cell.angle_alpha   90.00
_cell.angle_beta   90.00
_cell.angle_gamma   90.00
#
_symmetry.space_group_name_H-M   'P 1'
#
loop_
_entity.id
_entity.type
_entity.pdbx_description
1 polymer ?
#
loop_
_entity_poly.entity_id
_entity_poly.type
_entity_poly.pdbx_seq_one_letter_code
_entity_poly.pdbx_strand_id
1 'polypeptide(L)'
;MEMDVVIFRRRGAAAKLQLGAVVPFEGNSAKLVLHPLCAWTLDSCFAKSDTLELLLDEEEPPIQLPPPGGDAGVVIAAVLDDVGYGSRVVGGGIGPSNPHGEESEDLFYLDRNAIPEGVEVVLRPELEVFW
;
A
#
# COMPACT_ATOMS: atom_id res chain seq x y z
N MET A 1 -4.57 11.71 8.11
CA MET A 1 -3.39 10.86 8.01
C MET A 1 -2.71 11.30 6.72
N GLU A 2 -1.44 11.69 6.76
CA GLU A 2 -0.70 12.06 5.55
C GLU A 2 -0.07 10.75 5.06
N MET A 3 -0.65 10.19 3.99
CA MET A 3 -0.22 8.93 3.40
C MET A 3 0.21 9.22 1.98
N ASP A 4 1.47 8.99 1.67
CA ASP A 4 2.00 9.19 0.33
C ASP A 4 2.14 7.85 -0.37
N VAL A 5 1.56 7.72 -1.57
CA VAL A 5 1.88 6.56 -2.43
C VAL A 5 3.13 6.88 -3.22
N VAL A 6 4.06 5.94 -3.23
CA VAL A 6 5.36 6.09 -3.86
C VAL A 6 5.65 4.93 -4.79
N ILE A 7 6.44 5.22 -5.81
CA ILE A 7 7.13 4.20 -6.59
C ILE A 7 8.50 4.01 -5.95
N PHE A 8 8.83 2.77 -5.61
CA PHE A 8 10.12 2.46 -5.01
C PHE A 8 10.74 1.22 -5.64
N ARG A 9 12.02 1.00 -5.34
CA ARG A 9 12.70 -0.28 -5.57
C ARG A 9 13.62 -0.60 -4.41
N ARG A 10 13.79 -1.89 -4.13
CA ARG A 10 14.80 -2.38 -3.19
C ARG A 10 16.20 -2.27 -3.83
N ARG A 11 17.24 -1.96 -3.05
CA ARG A 11 18.62 -1.91 -3.57
C ARG A 11 19.11 -3.35 -3.82
N GLY A 12 19.35 -3.67 -5.07
CA GLY A 12 19.83 -4.98 -5.54
C GLY A 12 19.72 -5.06 -7.06
N ALA A 13 20.54 -5.91 -7.69
CA ALA A 13 20.77 -5.91 -9.15
C ALA A 13 19.56 -6.31 -10.02
N ALA A 14 18.42 -6.69 -9.44
CA ALA A 14 17.24 -7.18 -10.17
C ALA A 14 15.90 -6.69 -9.61
N ALA A 15 15.89 -5.70 -8.71
CA ALA A 15 14.64 -5.24 -8.10
C ALA A 15 13.81 -4.42 -9.10
N LYS A 16 12.61 -4.91 -9.39
CA LYS A 16 11.60 -4.17 -10.15
C LYS A 16 11.13 -2.94 -9.38
N LEU A 17 10.59 -1.96 -10.10
CA LEU A 17 9.87 -0.85 -9.46
C LEU A 17 8.53 -1.39 -8.94
N GLN A 18 8.14 -0.97 -7.75
CA GLN A 18 6.93 -1.41 -7.05
C GLN A 18 6.20 -0.20 -6.50
N LEU A 19 4.90 -0.35 -6.25
CA LEU A 19 4.10 0.62 -5.52
C LEU A 19 4.21 0.37 -4.01
N GLY A 20 4.25 1.44 -3.22
CA GLY A 20 4.21 1.37 -1.78
C GLY A 20 3.53 2.59 -1.17
N ALA A 21 3.04 2.48 0.05
CA ALA A 21 2.52 3.59 0.83
C ALA A 21 3.50 3.94 1.96
N VAL A 22 3.79 5.23 2.11
CA VAL A 22 4.50 5.75 3.28
C VAL A 22 3.45 6.10 4.33
N VAL A 23 3.48 5.35 5.43
CA VAL A 23 2.49 5.46 6.51
C VAL A 23 3.19 5.64 7.87
N PRO A 24 2.52 6.26 8.85
CA PRO A 24 3.00 6.28 10.23
C PRO A 24 3.20 4.86 10.77
N PHE A 25 4.30 4.62 11.49
CA PHE A 25 4.45 3.40 12.27
C PHE A 25 3.40 3.37 13.39
N GLU A 26 2.75 2.23 13.59
CA GLU A 26 1.72 2.09 14.62
C GLU A 26 2.19 2.61 15.99
N GLY A 27 1.37 3.47 16.59
CA GLY A 27 1.65 4.08 17.89
C GLY A 27 2.79 5.12 17.90
N ASN A 28 3.40 5.45 16.76
CA ASN A 28 4.46 6.47 16.67
C ASN A 28 4.42 7.26 15.36
N SER A 29 3.67 8.36 15.35
CA SER A 29 3.56 9.27 14.20
C SER A 29 4.85 9.98 13.80
N ALA A 30 5.90 9.92 14.62
CA ALA A 30 7.22 10.48 14.26
C ALA A 30 8.11 9.49 13.49
N LYS A 31 7.66 8.23 13.34
CA LYS A 31 8.35 7.21 12.54
C LYS A 31 7.49 6.87 11.34
N LEU A 32 8.11 6.85 10.16
CA LEU A 32 7.47 6.45 8.91
C LEU A 32 7.98 5.08 8.50
N VAL A 33 7.07 4.28 7.93
CA VAL A 33 7.40 3.04 7.26
C VAL A 33 6.91 3.08 5.83
N LEU A 34 7.64 2.42 4.95
CA LEU A 34 7.21 2.14 3.59
C LEU A 34 6.63 0.74 3.56
N HIS A 35 5.33 0.64 3.31
CA HIS A 35 4.63 -0.61 3.12
C HIS A 35 4.45 -0.87 1.62
N PRO A 36 4.86 -2.04 1.09
CA PRO A 36 4.50 -2.40 -0.29
C PRO A 36 2.97 -2.43 -0.46
N LEU A 37 2.50 -2.05 -1.65
CA LEU A 37 1.10 -2.16 -2.04
C LEU A 37 0.88 -3.37 -2.95
N CYS A 38 -0.26 -4.02 -2.79
CA CYS A 38 -0.75 -5.08 -3.67
C CYS A 38 -2.19 -4.81 -4.11
N ALA A 39 -2.70 -5.64 -5.01
CA ALA A 39 -4.08 -5.64 -5.49
C ALA A 39 -4.63 -7.07 -5.47
N TRP A 40 -5.92 -7.28 -5.19
CA TRP A 40 -6.51 -8.63 -5.39
C TRP A 40 -6.75 -8.92 -6.87
N THR A 41 -7.18 -7.89 -7.62
CA THR A 41 -7.43 -7.96 -9.06
C THR A 41 -6.80 -6.77 -9.78
N LEU A 42 -6.52 -6.95 -11.07
CA LEU A 42 -6.16 -5.85 -11.98
C LEU A 42 -7.37 -5.31 -12.73
N ASP A 43 -8.57 -5.79 -12.45
CA ASP A 43 -9.80 -5.22 -12.98
C ASP A 43 -10.05 -3.84 -12.37
N SER A 44 -10.74 -2.98 -13.11
CA SER A 44 -11.07 -1.66 -12.55
C SER A 44 -12.15 -1.77 -11.49
N CYS A 45 -11.95 -1.08 -10.36
CA CYS A 45 -12.92 -1.03 -9.26
C CYS A 45 -14.13 -0.13 -9.57
N PHE A 46 -14.05 0.74 -10.58
CA PHE A 46 -15.16 1.62 -10.98
C PHE A 46 -15.53 1.43 -12.44
N ALA A 47 -16.82 1.23 -12.71
CA ALA A 47 -17.33 0.91 -14.05
C ALA A 47 -17.09 1.98 -15.15
N LYS A 48 -16.61 3.18 -14.80
CA LYS A 48 -16.42 4.32 -15.73
C LYS A 48 -15.02 4.91 -15.70
N SER A 49 -14.06 4.27 -15.03
CA SER A 49 -12.66 4.68 -15.04
C SER A 49 -11.77 3.44 -15.21
N ASP A 50 -10.46 3.67 -15.39
CA ASP A 50 -9.45 2.61 -15.30
C ASP A 50 -8.68 2.75 -13.99
N THR A 51 -9.42 2.66 -12.89
CA THR A 51 -8.89 2.81 -11.53
C THR A 51 -8.66 1.45 -10.91
N LEU A 52 -7.47 1.24 -10.36
CA LEU A 52 -7.11 0.09 -9.54
C LEU A 52 -7.39 0.40 -8.07
N GLU A 53 -7.88 -0.61 -7.34
CA GLU A 53 -7.94 -0.62 -5.88
C GLU A 53 -6.72 -1.39 -5.37
N LEU A 54 -5.98 -0.75 -4.46
CA LEU A 54 -4.75 -1.26 -3.87
C LEU A 54 -4.87 -1.25 -2.34
N LEU A 55 -4.12 -2.12 -1.70
CA LEU A 55 -4.06 -2.28 -0.25
C LEU A 55 -2.61 -2.50 0.18
N LEU A 56 -2.34 -2.41 1.48
CA LEU A 56 -1.05 -2.78 2.06
C LEU A 56 -0.82 -4.29 1.87
N ASP A 57 0.32 -4.71 1.34
CA ASP A 57 0.67 -6.14 1.22
C ASP A 57 1.14 -6.69 2.57
N GLU A 58 0.20 -7.09 3.44
CA GLU A 58 0.47 -7.59 4.79
C GLU A 58 1.38 -8.83 4.86
N GLU A 59 1.53 -9.56 3.75
CA GLU A 59 2.47 -10.68 3.63
C GLU A 59 3.93 -10.22 3.50
N GLU A 60 4.16 -8.94 3.19
CA GLU A 60 5.49 -8.33 3.15
C GLU A 60 5.73 -7.41 4.35
N PRO A 61 6.84 -7.59 5.08
CA PRO A 61 7.13 -6.75 6.23
C PRO A 61 7.38 -5.29 5.78
N PRO A 62 6.87 -4.31 6.54
CA PRO A 62 7.10 -2.90 6.24
C PRO A 62 8.58 -2.56 6.36
N ILE A 63 9.02 -1.65 5.50
CA ILE A 63 10.41 -1.18 5.43
C ILE A 63 10.53 0.08 6.27
N GLN A 64 11.33 0.02 7.35
CA GLN A 64 11.53 1.18 8.20
C GLN A 64 12.35 2.25 7.47
N LEU A 65 11.79 3.46 7.34
CA LEU A 65 12.49 4.59 6.76
C LEU A 65 13.40 5.23 7.83
N PRO A 66 14.71 5.32 7.60
CA PRO A 66 15.61 5.96 8.54
C PRO A 66 15.44 7.47 8.54
N PRO A 67 15.94 8.17 9.57
CA PRO A 67 16.08 9.62 9.52
C PRO A 67 16.95 10.06 8.31
N PRO A 68 16.87 11.35 7.93
CA PRO A 68 17.65 11.89 6.81
C PRO A 68 19.13 11.49 6.88
N GLY A 69 19.65 10.92 5.79
CA GLY A 69 21.03 10.45 5.67
C GLY A 69 21.27 8.98 6.05
N GLY A 70 20.28 8.28 6.59
CA GLY A 70 20.35 6.83 6.77
C GLY A 70 20.03 6.05 5.49
N ASP A 71 20.44 4.77 5.45
CA ASP A 71 20.16 3.87 4.33
C ASP A 71 19.07 2.86 4.73
N ALA A 72 17.93 2.91 4.05
CA ALA A 72 16.83 1.96 4.23
C ALA A 72 16.94 0.72 3.32
N GLY A 73 17.96 0.65 2.46
CA GLY A 73 18.05 -0.40 1.45
C GLY A 73 17.00 -0.27 0.34
N VAL A 74 16.35 0.88 0.21
CA VAL A 74 15.40 1.20 -0.87
C VAL A 74 15.73 2.54 -1.53
N VAL A 75 15.18 2.74 -2.72
CA VAL A 75 15.20 4.01 -3.44
C VAL A 75 13.76 4.36 -3.79
N ILE A 76 13.29 5.50 -3.29
CA ILE A 76 12.02 6.11 -3.72
C ILE A 76 12.29 6.81 -5.05
N ALA A 77 11.63 6.38 -6.10
CA ALA A 77 11.78 6.89 -7.46
C ALA A 77 10.83 8.06 -7.75
N ALA A 78 9.62 8.01 -7.21
CA ALA A 78 8.62 9.06 -7.35
C ALA A 78 7.60 9.00 -6.21
N VAL A 79 6.99 10.14 -5.90
CA VAL A 79 5.75 10.24 -5.14
C VAL A 79 4.62 10.44 -6.15
N LEU A 80 3.51 9.74 -5.98
CA LEU A 80 2.34 9.84 -6.86
C LEU A 80 1.36 10.86 -6.30
N ASP A 81 0.88 11.74 -7.18
CA ASP A 81 -0.19 12.69 -6.90
C ASP A 81 -1.56 12.09 -7.27
N ASP A 82 -2.64 12.77 -6.88
CA ASP A 82 -4.04 12.43 -7.24
C ASP A 82 -4.49 11.01 -6.84
N VAL A 83 -4.01 10.53 -5.69
CA VAL A 83 -4.40 9.25 -5.11
C VAL A 83 -5.75 9.37 -4.39
N GLY A 84 -6.68 8.48 -4.68
CA GLY A 84 -7.89 8.32 -3.89
C GLY A 84 -7.62 7.46 -2.65
N TYR A 85 -8.25 7.79 -1.51
CA TYR A 85 -8.11 7.01 -0.28
C TYR A 85 -9.47 6.57 0.22
N GLY A 86 -9.53 5.37 0.78
CA GLY A 86 -10.69 4.86 1.46
C GLY A 86 -10.30 3.81 2.48
N SER A 87 -11.31 3.21 3.09
CA SER A 87 -11.14 2.02 3.91
C SER A 87 -12.33 1.10 3.72
N ARG A 88 -12.09 -0.20 3.91
CA ARG A 88 -13.17 -1.19 3.98
C ARG A 88 -13.16 -1.84 5.34
N VAL A 89 -14.34 -2.11 5.88
CA VAL A 89 -14.48 -2.91 7.09
C VAL A 89 -14.26 -4.37 6.71
N VAL A 90 -13.21 -4.96 7.25
CA VAL A 90 -12.94 -6.40 7.19
C VAL A 90 -13.38 -6.98 8.54
N GLY A 91 -14.24 -8.00 8.51
CA GLY A 91 -14.79 -8.57 9.74
C GLY A 91 -13.70 -9.26 10.57
N GLY A 92 -13.07 -8.54 11.49
CA GLY A 92 -11.95 -9.03 12.32
C GLY A 92 -12.38 -9.95 13.48
N GLY A 93 -13.68 -10.17 13.64
CA GLY A 93 -14.24 -10.88 14.78
C GLY A 93 -14.18 -10.08 16.07
N ILE A 94 -15.11 -10.35 17.00
CA ILE A 94 -15.16 -9.64 18.28
C ILE A 94 -14.10 -10.21 19.22
N GLY A 95 -13.18 -9.37 19.70
CA GLY A 95 -12.13 -9.74 20.65
C GLY A 95 -11.85 -8.66 21.69
N PRO A 96 -11.09 -8.95 22.77
CA PRO A 96 -10.76 -7.96 23.81
C PRO A 96 -10.06 -6.70 23.28
N SER A 97 -9.33 -6.85 22.16
CA SER A 97 -8.63 -5.76 21.45
C SER A 97 -9.41 -5.20 20.25
N ASN A 98 -10.50 -5.87 19.84
CA ASN A 98 -11.43 -5.43 18.80
C ASN A 98 -12.88 -5.64 19.30
N PRO A 99 -13.33 -4.89 20.31
CA PRO A 99 -14.58 -5.17 21.03
C PRO A 99 -15.83 -4.97 20.17
N HIS A 100 -15.69 -4.28 19.04
CA HIS A 100 -16.76 -4.03 18.08
C HIS A 100 -16.62 -4.89 16.80
N GLY A 101 -15.54 -5.66 16.65
CA GLY A 101 -15.28 -6.49 15.46
C GLY A 101 -15.04 -5.66 14.19
N GLU A 102 -14.68 -4.39 14.36
CA GLU A 102 -14.46 -3.42 13.29
C GLU A 102 -12.96 -3.35 13.02
N GLU A 103 -12.43 -4.30 12.26
CA GLU A 103 -11.15 -4.08 11.60
C GLU A 103 -11.39 -3.37 10.28
N SER A 104 -10.45 -2.52 9.90
CA SER A 104 -10.52 -1.81 8.64
C SER A 104 -9.20 -1.91 7.93
N GLU A 105 -9.27 -2.15 6.62
CA GLU A 105 -8.12 -2.14 5.75
C GLU A 105 -8.07 -0.82 4.98
N ASP A 106 -6.88 -0.23 4.89
CA ASP A 106 -6.63 0.99 4.13
C ASP A 106 -6.60 0.68 2.63
N LEU A 107 -7.39 1.44 1.87
CA LEU A 107 -7.51 1.30 0.42
C LEU A 107 -6.96 2.53 -0.29
N PHE A 108 -6.23 2.28 -1.37
CA PHE A 108 -5.63 3.28 -2.24
C PHE A 108 -6.15 3.09 -3.66
N TYR A 109 -6.67 4.16 -4.25
CA TYR A 109 -7.26 4.16 -5.58
C TYR A 109 -6.36 4.94 -6.53
N LEU A 110 -5.83 4.27 -7.55
CA LEU A 110 -4.97 4.88 -8.56
C LEU A 110 -5.53 4.67 -9.95
N ASP A 111 -5.58 5.73 -10.76
CA ASP A 111 -5.75 5.57 -12.20
C ASP A 111 -4.55 4.79 -12.76
N ARG A 112 -4.80 3.72 -13.52
CA ARG A 112 -3.74 2.87 -14.08
C ARG A 112 -2.78 3.67 -14.97
N ASN A 113 -3.26 4.74 -15.62
CA ASN A 113 -2.41 5.61 -16.44
C ASN A 113 -1.44 6.46 -15.61
N ALA A 114 -1.69 6.62 -14.30
CA ALA A 114 -0.74 7.26 -13.39
C ALA A 114 0.43 6.34 -13.00
N ILE A 115 0.32 5.04 -13.26
CA ILE A 115 1.36 4.04 -12.98
C ILE A 115 2.28 3.93 -14.21
N PRO A 116 3.55 4.36 -14.12
CA PRO A 116 4.48 4.29 -15.25
C PRO A 116 4.78 2.86 -15.70
N GLU A 117 5.14 2.71 -16.97
CA GLU A 117 5.58 1.43 -17.52
C GLU A 117 6.79 0.88 -16.74
N GLY A 118 6.76 -0.43 -16.44
CA GLY A 118 7.82 -1.12 -15.70
C GLY A 118 7.66 -1.09 -14.18
N VAL A 119 6.62 -0.42 -13.65
CA VAL A 119 6.18 -0.59 -12.26
C VAL A 119 5.33 -1.86 -12.15
N GLU A 120 5.71 -2.75 -11.25
CA GLU A 120 4.99 -3.97 -10.95
C GLU A 120 3.90 -3.69 -9.92
N VAL A 121 2.66 -4.02 -10.29
CA VAL A 121 1.55 -4.15 -9.33
C VAL A 121 1.52 -5.61 -8.88
N VAL A 122 1.79 -5.85 -7.61
CA VAL A 122 1.77 -7.19 -7.02
C VAL A 122 0.32 -7.64 -6.89
N LEU A 123 0.01 -8.81 -7.45
CA LEU A 123 -1.31 -9.43 -7.33
C LEU A 123 -1.32 -10.42 -6.16
N ARG A 124 -2.34 -10.30 -5.31
CA ARG A 124 -2.63 -11.16 -4.16
C ARG A 124 -4.10 -11.58 -4.14
N PRO A 125 -4.62 -12.27 -5.17
CA PRO A 125 -6.03 -12.68 -5.23
C PRO A 125 -6.44 -13.56 -4.05
N GLU A 126 -5.49 -14.28 -3.43
CA GLU A 126 -5.71 -15.10 -2.24
C GLU A 126 -6.06 -14.30 -0.98
N LEU A 127 -5.73 -13.01 -0.94
CA LEU A 127 -6.09 -12.09 0.15
C LEU A 127 -7.46 -11.45 -0.07
N GLU A 128 -8.17 -11.80 -1.15
CA GLU A 128 -9.53 -11.32 -1.38
C GLU A 128 -10.48 -11.84 -0.31
N VAL A 129 -11.11 -10.91 0.42
CA VAL A 129 -12.10 -11.23 1.43
C VAL A 129 -13.46 -11.37 0.76
N PHE A 130 -13.88 -12.61 0.50
CA PHE A 130 -15.23 -12.92 0.03
C PHE A 130 -16.21 -12.93 1.21
N TRP A 131 -17.20 -12.03 1.18
CA TRP A 131 -18.28 -11.95 2.16
C TRP A 131 -19.42 -12.96 1.90
#